data_AF-A0A165ZK10-F1
#
_entry.id   AF-A0A165ZK10-F1
#
_cell.length_a   1.000
_cell.length_b   1.000
_cell.length_c   1.000
_cell.angle_alpha   90.00
_cell.angle_beta   90.00
_cell.angle_gamma   90.00
#
_symmetry.space_group_name_H-M   'P 1'
#
loop_
_entity.id
_entity.type
_entity.pdbx_description
1 polymer ?
#
loop_
_entity_poly.entity_id
_entity_poly.type
_entity_poly.pdbx_seq_one_letter_code
_entity_poly.pdbx_strand_id
1 'polypeptide(L)'
;MEDHLISLPRYCANMCEIECCGLDACDFSPIHIASYCQSRSIRYPLRILTEIINQAETLKANYGSSGASGRGITLAEINERMSGQRVDIFADMLLHQAAKAKSILNGDRTDKREPVLVWAKA
;
A
#
# COMPACT_ATOMS: atom_id res chain seq x y z
N MET A 1 -8.77 7.75 -12.00
CA MET A 1 -8.51 7.38 -10.59
C MET A 1 -7.48 6.28 -10.62
N GLU A 2 -6.34 6.47 -9.98
CA GLU A 2 -5.24 5.50 -10.05
C GLU A 2 -5.60 4.25 -9.24
N ASP A 3 -5.28 3.07 -9.78
CA ASP A 3 -5.47 1.80 -9.09
C ASP A 3 -4.26 1.54 -8.19
N HIS A 4 -4.41 1.86 -6.91
CA HIS A 4 -3.33 1.69 -5.94
C HIS A 4 -3.16 0.25 -5.51
N LEU A 5 -4.15 -0.63 -5.72
CA LEU A 5 -3.98 -2.08 -5.48
C LEU A 5 -3.04 -2.72 -6.50
N ILE A 6 -2.80 -2.07 -7.65
CA ILE A 6 -1.80 -2.48 -8.64
C ILE A 6 -0.49 -1.70 -8.47
N SER A 7 -0.58 -0.38 -8.32
CA SER A 7 0.60 0.50 -8.23
C SER A 7 1.42 0.29 -6.95
N LEU A 8 0.77 0.02 -5.82
CA LEU A 8 1.47 -0.15 -4.53
C LEU A 8 2.30 -1.44 -4.50
N PRO A 9 1.79 -2.63 -4.86
CA PRO A 9 2.62 -3.83 -4.93
C PRO A 9 3.85 -3.67 -5.82
N ARG A 10 3.71 -3.03 -6.99
CA ARG A 10 4.84 -2.76 -7.89
C ARG A 10 5.90 -1.85 -7.26
N TYR A 11 5.47 -0.90 -6.42
CA TYR A 11 6.38 -0.04 -5.68
C TYR A 11 7.06 -0.78 -4.51
N CYS A 12 6.33 -1.68 -3.86
CA CYS A 12 6.79 -2.46 -2.71
C CYS A 12 7.53 -3.74 -3.08
N ALA A 13 7.67 -4.06 -4.38
CA ALA A 13 8.31 -5.28 -4.84
C ALA A 13 9.80 -5.31 -4.46
N ASN A 14 10.24 -6.43 -3.90
CA ASN A 14 11.65 -6.70 -3.62
C ASN A 14 12.38 -7.19 -4.89
N MET A 15 13.61 -7.70 -4.77
CA MET A 15 14.42 -8.20 -5.90
C MET A 15 13.76 -9.29 -6.77
N CYS A 16 12.69 -9.96 -6.30
CA CYS A 16 11.90 -10.86 -7.15
C CYS A 16 10.85 -10.05 -7.94
N GLU A 17 10.74 -10.30 -9.24
CA GLU A 17 9.70 -9.69 -10.06
C GLU A 17 8.30 -10.10 -9.57
N ILE A 18 7.42 -9.11 -9.40
CA ILE A 18 6.03 -9.32 -8.98
C ILE A 18 5.29 -10.28 -9.93
N GLU A 19 5.70 -10.36 -11.19
CA GLU A 19 5.12 -11.23 -12.20
C GLU A 19 5.39 -12.72 -11.95
N CYS A 20 6.45 -13.03 -11.18
CA CYS A 20 6.87 -14.40 -10.85
C CYS A 20 6.47 -14.83 -9.43
N CYS A 21 6.65 -13.93 -8.46
CA CYS A 21 6.43 -14.21 -7.04
C CYS A 21 5.09 -13.65 -6.52
N GLY A 22 4.34 -12.92 -7.35
CA GLY A 22 3.05 -12.33 -6.97
C GLY A 22 3.17 -11.35 -5.79
N LEU A 23 2.12 -11.28 -4.99
CA LEU A 23 2.10 -10.43 -3.79
C LEU A 23 3.12 -10.83 -2.72
N ASP A 24 3.58 -12.09 -2.73
CA ASP A 24 4.58 -12.58 -1.77
C ASP A 24 5.98 -11.96 -2.04
N ALA A 25 6.17 -11.32 -3.21
CA ALA A 25 7.37 -10.55 -3.54
C ALA A 25 7.44 -9.18 -2.83
N CYS A 26 6.33 -8.72 -2.27
CA CYS A 26 6.14 -7.33 -1.87
C CYS A 26 6.34 -7.14 -0.36
N ASP A 27 7.12 -6.13 0.03
CA ASP A 27 7.16 -5.67 1.42
C ASP A 27 6.17 -4.53 1.66
N PHE A 28 4.99 -4.88 2.16
CA PHE A 28 3.95 -3.92 2.58
C PHE A 28 4.20 -3.33 3.98
N SER A 29 5.46 -3.18 4.38
CA SER A 29 5.79 -2.51 5.64
C SER A 29 5.19 -1.09 5.67
N PRO A 30 4.82 -0.58 6.86
CA PRO A 30 4.23 0.76 7.00
C PRO A 30 5.10 1.87 6.40
N ILE A 31 6.42 1.67 6.40
CA ILE A 31 7.39 2.61 5.86
C ILE A 31 7.27 2.68 4.33
N HIS A 32 7.21 1.53 3.64
CA HIS A 32 7.02 1.52 2.19
C HIS A 32 5.66 2.11 1.79
N ILE A 33 4.59 1.80 2.52
CA ILE A 33 3.27 2.40 2.26
C ILE A 33 3.30 3.93 2.44
N ALA A 34 3.92 4.42 3.51
CA ALA A 34 4.07 5.87 3.73
C ALA A 34 4.91 6.53 2.65
N SER A 35 6.03 5.92 2.27
CA SER A 35 6.93 6.40 1.21
C SER A 35 6.23 6.44 -0.15
N TYR A 36 5.46 5.40 -0.49
CA TYR A 36 4.61 5.37 -1.67
C TYR A 36 3.64 6.55 -1.68
N CYS A 37 2.91 6.79 -0.58
CA CYS A 37 1.97 7.89 -0.49
C CYS A 37 2.64 9.25 -0.71
N GLN A 38 3.83 9.47 -0.14
CA GLN A 38 4.63 10.68 -0.35
C GLN A 38 5.10 10.82 -1.80
N SER A 39 5.51 9.73 -2.46
CA SER A 39 5.92 9.76 -3.87
C SER A 39 4.79 10.11 -4.84
N ARG A 40 3.54 9.73 -4.49
CA ARG A 40 2.34 10.02 -5.30
C ARG A 40 1.81 11.42 -5.05
N SER A 41 1.91 11.89 -3.81
CA SER A 41 1.52 13.26 -3.46
C SER A 41 2.29 13.76 -2.26
N ILE A 42 3.26 14.64 -2.51
CA ILE A 42 4.04 15.30 -1.45
C ILE A 42 3.12 16.17 -0.57
N ARG A 43 2.14 16.87 -1.17
CA ARG A 43 1.25 17.77 -0.42
C ARG A 43 0.14 17.04 0.33
N TYR A 44 -0.35 15.92 -0.20
CA TYR A 44 -1.52 15.24 0.33
C TYR A 44 -1.33 13.71 0.41
N PRO A 45 -0.28 13.21 1.09
CA PRO A 45 -0.01 11.76 1.15
C PRO A 45 -1.12 11.00 1.90
N LEU A 46 -1.76 11.62 2.89
CA LEU A 46 -2.90 11.04 3.61
C LEU A 46 -4.12 10.80 2.71
N ARG A 47 -4.29 11.58 1.62
CA ARG A 47 -5.34 11.33 0.63
C ARG A 47 -5.08 10.02 -0.10
N ILE A 48 -3.85 9.81 -0.56
CA ILE A 48 -3.42 8.56 -1.22
C ILE A 48 -3.62 7.36 -0.28
N LEU A 49 -3.26 7.52 0.99
CA LEU A 49 -3.49 6.48 1.99
C LEU A 49 -4.99 6.15 2.17
N THR A 50 -5.85 7.16 2.16
CA THR A 50 -7.31 6.96 2.24
C THR A 50 -7.84 6.23 1.00
N GLU A 51 -7.32 6.57 -0.19
CA GLU A 51 -7.67 5.87 -1.43
C GLU A 51 -7.25 4.39 -1.38
N ILE A 52 -6.05 4.06 -0.86
CA ILE A 52 -5.61 2.67 -0.62
C ILE A 52 -6.56 1.93 0.32
N ILE A 53 -6.93 2.55 1.45
CA ILE A 53 -7.85 1.94 2.43
C ILE A 53 -9.19 1.62 1.78
N ASN A 54 -9.79 2.60 1.09
CA ASN A 54 -11.08 2.41 0.43
C ASN A 54 -11.03 1.30 -0.63
N GLN A 55 -9.93 1.21 -1.39
CA GLN A 55 -9.75 0.16 -2.38
C GLN A 55 -9.59 -1.22 -1.72
N ALA A 56 -8.85 -1.33 -0.62
CA ALA A 56 -8.71 -2.58 0.14
C ALA A 56 -10.05 -3.06 0.74
N GLU A 57 -10.83 -2.14 1.32
CA GLU A 57 -12.18 -2.45 1.82
C GLU A 57 -13.11 -2.92 0.70
N THR A 58 -13.06 -2.23 -0.46
CA THR A 58 -13.85 -2.60 -1.64
C THR A 58 -13.44 -3.97 -2.18
N LEU A 59 -12.14 -4.26 -2.23
CA LEU A 59 -11.61 -5.56 -2.65
C LEU A 59 -12.15 -6.67 -1.74
N LYS A 60 -12.10 -6.48 -0.42
CA LYS A 60 -12.60 -7.44 0.56
C LYS A 60 -14.12 -7.62 0.48
N ALA A 61 -14.88 -6.52 0.39
CA ALA A 61 -16.34 -6.57 0.30
C ALA A 61 -16.82 -7.29 -0.98
N ASN A 62 -16.10 -7.14 -2.09
CA ASN A 62 -16.49 -7.76 -3.34
C ASN A 62 -15.97 -9.18 -3.50
N TYR A 63 -14.74 -9.47 -3.05
CA TYR A 63 -14.04 -10.70 -3.42
C TYR A 63 -13.49 -11.49 -2.23
N GLY A 64 -13.57 -10.98 -0.99
CA GLY A 64 -13.22 -11.72 0.22
C GLY A 64 -14.11 -12.95 0.42
N SER A 65 -13.79 -13.85 1.36
CA SER A 65 -14.51 -15.13 1.53
C SER A 65 -16.00 -14.95 1.78
N SER A 66 -16.39 -13.84 2.40
CA SER A 66 -17.79 -13.44 2.66
C SER A 66 -18.28 -12.32 1.74
N GLY A 67 -17.51 -11.96 0.72
CA GLY A 67 -17.84 -10.90 -0.23
C GLY A 67 -18.88 -11.33 -1.27
N ALA A 68 -19.31 -10.37 -2.09
CA ALA A 68 -20.29 -10.57 -3.16
C ALA A 68 -19.92 -11.74 -4.11
N SER A 69 -18.63 -11.94 -4.34
CA SER A 69 -18.02 -13.05 -5.05
C SER A 69 -16.94 -13.71 -4.20
N GLY A 70 -17.36 -14.55 -3.25
CA GLY A 70 -16.45 -15.32 -2.37
C GLY A 70 -15.49 -16.28 -3.07
N ARG A 71 -15.54 -16.39 -4.41
CA ARG A 71 -14.57 -17.13 -5.22
C ARG A 71 -13.22 -16.43 -5.35
N GLY A 72 -13.11 -15.17 -4.91
CA GLY A 72 -11.91 -14.36 -5.08
C GLY A 72 -11.86 -13.62 -6.42
N ILE A 73 -10.64 -13.25 -6.83
CA ILE A 73 -10.37 -12.42 -8.03
C ILE A 73 -9.04 -12.83 -8.68
N THR A 74 -8.89 -12.51 -9.97
CA THR A 74 -7.58 -12.49 -10.65
C THR A 74 -7.21 -11.04 -10.93
N LEU A 75 -6.03 -10.62 -10.46
CA LEU A 75 -5.42 -9.33 -10.77
C LEU A 75 -4.35 -9.59 -11.84
N ALA A 76 -4.75 -9.46 -13.11
CA ALA A 76 -3.91 -9.84 -14.24
C ALA A 76 -2.61 -9.00 -14.31
N GLU A 77 -2.66 -7.76 -13.86
CA GLU A 77 -1.56 -6.79 -13.89
C GLU A 77 -0.40 -7.12 -12.95
N ILE A 78 -0.63 -8.02 -11.99
CA ILE A 78 0.40 -8.55 -11.09
C ILE A 78 0.45 -10.09 -11.13
N ASN A 79 -0.15 -10.69 -12.16
CA ASN A 79 -0.20 -12.14 -12.39
C ASN A 79 -0.68 -12.96 -11.17
N GLU A 80 -1.58 -12.38 -10.36
CA GLU A 80 -2.00 -12.99 -9.09
C GLU A 80 -3.45 -13.45 -9.19
N ARG A 81 -3.68 -14.73 -8.88
CA ARG A 81 -5.01 -15.27 -8.64
C ARG A 81 -5.21 -15.49 -7.14
N MET A 82 -6.13 -14.74 -6.55
CA MET A 82 -6.46 -14.84 -5.14
C MET A 82 -7.79 -15.57 -4.95
N SER A 83 -7.80 -16.54 -4.03
CA SER A 83 -9.06 -17.05 -3.45
C SER A 83 -9.68 -15.98 -2.54
N GLY A 84 -10.96 -16.13 -2.17
CA GLY A 84 -11.58 -15.21 -1.21
C GLY A 84 -10.83 -15.12 0.12
N GLN A 85 -10.27 -16.23 0.60
CA GLN A 85 -9.44 -16.24 1.80
C GLN A 85 -8.15 -15.44 1.62
N ARG A 86 -7.49 -15.55 0.46
CA ARG A 86 -6.28 -14.77 0.18
C ARG A 86 -6.58 -13.28 0.03
N VAL A 87 -7.75 -12.92 -0.52
CA VAL A 87 -8.26 -11.54 -0.53
C VAL A 87 -8.45 -11.02 0.90
N ASP A 88 -9.07 -11.80 1.80
CA ASP A 88 -9.27 -11.39 3.19
C ASP A 88 -7.93 -11.09 3.87
N ILE A 89 -6.97 -12.03 3.75
CA ILE A 89 -5.62 -11.89 4.32
C ILE A 89 -4.93 -10.65 3.78
N PHE A 90 -4.95 -10.45 2.46
CA PHE A 90 -4.27 -9.32 1.83
C PHE A 90 -4.91 -7.99 2.22
N ALA A 91 -6.24 -7.89 2.19
CA ALA A 91 -6.94 -6.67 2.57
C ALA A 91 -6.73 -6.34 4.05
N ASP A 92 -6.84 -7.31 4.95
CA ASP A 92 -6.60 -7.09 6.39
C ASP A 92 -5.16 -6.68 6.69
N MET A 93 -4.20 -7.28 5.99
CA MET A 93 -2.80 -6.86 6.05
C MET A 93 -2.65 -5.39 5.58
N LEU A 94 -3.20 -5.03 4.41
CA LEU A 94 -3.13 -3.65 3.91
C LEU A 94 -3.75 -2.65 4.90
N LEU A 95 -4.94 -2.95 5.44
CA LEU A 95 -5.62 -2.09 6.40
C LEU A 95 -4.80 -1.91 7.69
N HIS A 96 -4.24 -3.00 8.22
CA HIS A 96 -3.40 -2.95 9.42
C HIS A 96 -2.11 -2.14 9.20
N GLN A 97 -1.44 -2.34 8.07
CA GLN A 97 -0.20 -1.61 7.78
C GLN A 97 -0.48 -0.15 7.39
N ALA A 98 -1.60 0.13 6.72
CA ALA A 98 -2.05 1.50 6.41
C ALA A 98 -2.36 2.29 7.69
N ALA A 99 -2.96 1.67 8.71
CA ALA A 99 -3.17 2.31 10.01
C ALA A 99 -1.85 2.76 10.66
N LYS A 100 -0.80 1.95 10.55
CA LYS A 100 0.54 2.30 11.02
C LYS A 100 1.22 3.36 10.13
N ALA A 101 1.06 3.26 8.82
CA ALA A 101 1.59 4.23 7.86
C ALA A 101 0.96 5.62 8.09
N LYS A 102 -0.32 5.67 8.46
CA LYS A 102 -1.00 6.91 8.88
C LYS A 102 -0.28 7.59 10.04
N SER A 103 0.15 6.83 11.05
CA SER A 103 0.91 7.36 12.17
C SER A 103 2.27 7.93 11.75
N ILE A 104 2.94 7.30 10.79
CA ILE A 104 4.20 7.81 10.22
C ILE A 104 3.96 9.15 9.50
N LEU A 105 2.97 9.20 8.60
CA LEU A 105 2.63 10.40 7.84
C LEU A 105 2.12 11.56 8.71
N ASN A 106 1.48 11.25 9.85
CA ASN A 106 1.10 12.26 10.83
C ASN A 106 2.29 12.71 11.69
N GLY A 107 3.18 11.78 12.05
CA GLY A 107 4.40 12.04 12.82
C GLY A 107 5.34 13.01 12.11
N ASP A 108 5.45 12.89 10.79
CA ASP A 108 6.20 13.78 9.90
C ASP A 108 5.68 15.24 9.94
N ARG A 109 4.40 15.46 10.29
CA ARG A 109 3.83 16.81 10.48
C ARG A 109 4.11 17.41 11.87
N THR A 110 4.47 16.57 12.84
CA THR A 110 4.82 16.99 14.20
C THR A 110 6.33 17.04 14.44
N ASP A 111 7.12 16.49 13.52
CA ASP A 111 8.57 16.53 13.61
C ASP A 111 9.08 17.94 13.28
N LYS A 112 9.21 18.77 14.32
CA LYS A 112 9.88 20.07 14.28
C LYS A 112 11.40 19.94 14.30
N ARG A 113 11.98 18.86 13.78
CA ARG A 113 13.43 18.77 13.65
C ARG A 113 13.89 19.89 12.72
N GLU A 114 14.79 20.73 13.24
CA GLU A 114 15.39 21.84 12.50
C GLU A 114 15.99 21.30 11.18
N PRO A 115 15.90 22.05 10.07
CA PRO A 115 16.55 21.64 8.84
C PRO A 115 18.05 21.45 9.13
N VAL A 116 18.56 20.27 8.77
CA VAL A 116 20.01 20.00 8.83
C VAL A 116 20.68 20.97 7.87
N LEU A 117 21.22 22.07 8.40
CA LEU A 117 22.04 23.00 7.64
C LEU A 117 23.31 22.26 7.24
N VAL A 118 23.33 21.74 6.01
CA VAL A 118 24.56 21.24 5.39
C VAL A 118 25.46 22.46 5.20
N TRP A 119 26.51 22.58 6.01
CA TRP A 119 27.51 23.62 5.81
C TRP A 119 28.17 23.40 4.46
N ALA A 120 27.84 24.26 3.49
CA ALA A 120 28.65 24.43 2.31
C ALA A 120 30.03 24.88 2.79
N LYS A 121 31.07 24.09 2.50
CA LYS A 121 32.45 24.49 2.77
C LYS A 121 32.74 25.77 1.98
N ALA A 122 33.28 26.75 2.71
CA ALA A 122 33.77 28.03 2.21
C ALA A 122 34.85 27.89 1.14
#